data_AF-A0A6N9DIM5-F1
#
_entry.id   AF-A0A6N9DIM5-F1
#
_cell.length_a   1.000
_cell.length_b   1.000
_cell.length_c   1.000
_cell.angle_alpha   90.00
_cell.angle_beta   90.00
_cell.angle_gamma   90.00
#
_symmetry.space_group_name_H-M   'P 1'
#
loop_
_entity.id
_entity.type
_entity.pdbx_description
1 polymer ?
#
loop_
_entity_poly.entity_id
_entity_poly.type
_entity_poly.pdbx_seq_one_letter_code
_entity_poly.pdbx_strand_id
1 'polypeptide(L)'
;MSTRRQGPEHDEDARRAQDDEIDLRYRYYEIDEDENHTDDYEPPQRRAVDGWSTESESTSPWWIKAGIAVISILIVLGLVAGLAGPFLGSFGSDEPERIEYVPAQVVEVVDVRTIIVDIDGELATVRYIGVEPLPLESAWYDISILAHQQLVGNSEVLLEADEVDTDDFGRLLRYVYADRAMVNGLLLRNGVALP
;
A
#
# COMPACT_ATOMS: atom_id res chain seq x y z
N MET A 1 -65.89 -11.48 40.89
CA MET A 1 -65.70 -12.70 40.08
C MET A 1 -64.39 -12.53 39.33
N SER A 2 -63.26 -12.99 39.88
CA SER A 2 -62.78 -14.37 40.07
C SER A 2 -62.25 -15.00 38.77
N THR A 3 -60.97 -15.37 38.86
CA THR A 3 -60.25 -16.42 38.10
C THR A 3 -60.02 -16.15 36.61
N ARG A 4 -58.85 -16.44 36.01
CA ARG A 4 -57.87 -17.47 36.34
C ARG A 4 -56.52 -17.14 35.67
N ARG A 5 -55.44 -17.45 36.40
CA ARG A 5 -54.07 -17.57 35.87
C ARG A 5 -53.96 -18.72 34.86
N GLN A 6 -53.20 -18.50 33.81
CA GLN A 6 -52.38 -19.44 33.02
C GLN A 6 -51.22 -18.54 32.52
N GLY A 7 -49.97 -18.60 32.99
CA GLY A 7 -49.11 -19.77 33.20
C GLY A 7 -48.38 -20.06 31.88
N PRO A 8 -47.22 -19.45 31.57
CA PRO A 8 -46.47 -19.80 30.38
C PRO A 8 -45.76 -21.14 30.61
N GLU A 9 -46.27 -22.18 29.95
CA GLU A 9 -45.80 -23.57 30.02
C GLU A 9 -45.08 -23.93 28.70
N HIS A 10 -44.07 -23.14 28.31
CA HIS A 10 -43.40 -23.30 27.01
C HIS A 10 -41.91 -22.93 27.03
N ASP A 11 -41.20 -23.26 28.10
CA ASP A 11 -39.74 -22.99 28.26
C ASP A 11 -38.92 -24.23 28.70
N GLU A 12 -39.46 -25.45 28.59
CA GLU A 12 -38.76 -26.68 28.99
C GLU A 12 -38.09 -27.44 27.84
N ASP A 13 -38.52 -27.27 26.59
CA ASP A 13 -37.96 -28.03 25.46
C ASP A 13 -36.66 -27.44 24.88
N ALA A 14 -36.37 -26.16 25.17
CA ALA A 14 -35.14 -25.51 24.71
C ALA A 14 -33.92 -25.78 25.61
N ARG A 15 -34.10 -26.33 26.82
CA ARG A 15 -33.00 -26.68 27.74
C ARG A 15 -32.51 -28.12 27.58
N ARG A 16 -33.38 -29.02 27.10
CA ARG A 16 -33.06 -30.44 26.91
C ARG A 16 -32.16 -30.71 25.70
N ALA A 17 -32.14 -29.82 24.70
CA ALA A 17 -31.28 -29.92 23.51
C ALA A 17 -29.85 -29.36 23.71
N GLN A 18 -29.60 -28.62 24.79
CA GLN A 18 -28.27 -28.04 25.09
C GLN A 18 -27.49 -28.87 26.13
N ASP A 19 -28.18 -29.72 26.91
CA ASP A 19 -27.54 -30.65 27.85
C ASP A 19 -26.98 -31.92 27.16
N ASP A 20 -27.55 -32.34 26.01
CA ASP A 20 -27.07 -33.50 25.24
C ASP A 20 -25.80 -33.20 24.41
N GLU A 21 -25.46 -31.93 24.16
CA GLU A 21 -24.26 -31.53 23.42
C GLU A 21 -23.03 -31.30 24.34
N ILE A 22 -23.24 -31.17 25.65
CA ILE A 22 -22.16 -30.93 26.63
C ILE A 22 -21.62 -32.25 27.23
N ASP A 23 -22.36 -33.36 27.13
CA ASP A 23 -21.99 -34.69 27.67
C ASP A 23 -20.98 -35.48 26.81
N LEU A 24 -20.72 -35.05 25.57
CA LEU A 24 -19.79 -35.75 24.66
C LEU A 24 -18.32 -35.29 24.75
N ARG A 25 -18.00 -34.32 25.62
CA ARG A 25 -16.66 -33.70 25.66
C ARG A 25 -15.75 -34.14 26.81
N TYR A 26 -16.19 -35.00 27.73
CA TYR A 26 -15.34 -35.39 28.89
C TYR A 26 -15.57 -36.84 29.38
N ARG A 27 -15.16 -37.83 28.58
CA ARG A 27 -15.05 -39.25 28.97
C ARG A 27 -14.36 -40.03 27.83
N TYR A 28 -13.23 -40.73 27.91
CA TYR A 28 -12.46 -41.42 28.96
C TYR A 28 -10.99 -41.53 28.48
N TYR A 29 -10.02 -41.43 29.40
CA TYR A 29 -8.61 -41.81 29.19
C TYR A 29 -8.48 -43.33 29.39
N GLU A 30 -7.71 -44.03 28.56
CA GLU A 30 -7.26 -45.39 28.85
C GLU A 30 -5.73 -45.43 28.73
N ILE A 31 -5.09 -45.48 29.89
CA ILE A 31 -3.67 -45.76 30.10
C ILE A 31 -3.65 -47.13 30.77
N ASP A 32 -3.08 -48.12 30.10
CA ASP A 32 -2.83 -49.43 30.68
C ASP A 32 -1.58 -49.34 31.57
N GLU A 33 -1.79 -49.41 32.88
CA GLU A 33 -0.75 -49.67 33.88
C GLU A 33 -0.74 -51.17 34.19
N ASP A 34 0.16 -51.91 33.54
CA ASP A 34 0.46 -53.28 33.95
C ASP A 34 1.62 -53.27 34.97
N GLU A 35 1.23 -53.60 36.20
CA GLU A 35 1.93 -54.36 37.25
C GLU A 35 3.23 -53.83 37.92
N ASN A 36 2.99 -53.39 39.16
CA ASN A 36 3.83 -53.39 40.36
C ASN A 36 4.80 -54.59 40.49
N HIS A 37 6.11 -54.33 40.50
CA HIS A 37 7.07 -55.11 41.28
C HIS A 37 8.19 -54.20 41.82
N THR A 38 8.20 -54.03 43.14
CA THR A 38 9.22 -53.28 43.88
C THR A 38 10.52 -54.06 43.94
N ASP A 39 11.58 -53.53 43.35
CA ASP A 39 12.96 -53.92 43.69
C ASP A 39 13.70 -52.70 44.25
N ASP A 40 14.01 -52.80 45.55
CA ASP A 40 15.05 -52.01 46.22
C ASP A 40 16.37 -52.20 45.47
N TYR A 41 16.95 -51.14 44.89
CA TYR A 41 18.35 -51.20 44.50
C TYR A 41 19.07 -49.84 44.55
N GLU A 42 20.18 -49.86 45.28
CA GLU A 42 21.13 -48.77 45.53
C GLU A 42 21.83 -48.29 44.24
N PRO A 43 22.27 -47.01 44.16
CA PRO A 43 22.97 -46.52 42.99
C PRO A 43 24.36 -47.18 42.85
N PRO A 44 24.67 -47.85 41.73
CA PRO A 44 26.01 -48.38 41.52
C PRO A 44 27.01 -47.23 41.30
N GLN A 45 28.11 -47.32 42.06
CA GLN A 45 29.29 -46.48 41.99
C GLN A 45 29.87 -46.43 40.57
N ARG A 46 30.33 -45.24 40.17
CA ARG A 46 30.94 -44.94 38.86
C ARG A 46 32.02 -45.97 38.49
N ARG A 47 31.89 -46.58 37.31
CA ARG A 47 33.01 -47.14 36.54
C ARG A 47 33.26 -46.25 35.34
N ALA A 48 34.44 -45.62 35.31
CA ALA A 48 35.05 -45.14 34.08
C ALA A 48 35.77 -46.32 33.41
N VAL A 49 35.39 -46.62 32.17
CA VAL A 49 36.06 -47.51 31.21
C VAL A 49 35.22 -47.45 29.92
N ASP A 50 35.71 -47.33 28.69
CA ASP A 50 37.01 -46.98 28.11
C ASP A 50 36.74 -46.78 26.60
N GLY A 51 37.54 -45.91 25.97
CA GLY A 51 38.07 -46.07 24.61
C GLY A 51 37.20 -46.51 23.42
N TRP A 52 36.93 -45.52 22.56
CA TRP A 52 37.05 -45.49 21.09
C TRP A 52 36.27 -46.47 20.19
N SER A 53 35.38 -45.91 19.36
CA SER A 53 35.50 -46.07 17.90
C SER A 53 35.71 -44.69 17.26
N THR A 54 36.91 -44.43 16.74
CA THR A 54 37.11 -43.45 15.68
C THR A 54 36.41 -43.99 14.45
N GLU A 55 35.12 -43.69 14.34
CA GLU A 55 34.31 -44.10 13.20
C GLU A 55 34.67 -43.22 12.00
N SER A 56 35.48 -43.82 11.12
CA SER A 56 35.81 -43.41 9.77
C SER A 56 35.92 -41.90 9.55
N GLU A 57 37.16 -41.40 9.53
CA GLU A 57 37.51 -40.39 8.55
C GLU A 57 37.22 -41.03 7.19
N SER A 58 35.97 -40.89 6.72
CA SER A 58 35.60 -41.23 5.36
C SER A 58 36.59 -40.46 4.53
N THR A 59 37.55 -41.18 3.93
CA THR A 59 38.35 -40.74 2.79
C THR A 59 37.38 -40.57 1.62
N SER A 60 36.49 -39.61 1.83
CA SER A 60 35.70 -38.93 0.85
C SER A 60 36.74 -38.47 -0.16
N PRO A 61 36.68 -39.01 -1.38
CA PRO A 61 37.58 -38.59 -2.44
C PRO A 61 37.65 -37.06 -2.46
N TRP A 62 38.83 -36.50 -2.72
CA TRP A 62 39.04 -35.05 -2.71
C TRP A 62 37.97 -34.28 -3.52
N TRP A 63 37.40 -34.92 -4.55
CA TRP A 63 36.33 -34.38 -5.38
C TRP A 63 34.99 -34.24 -4.63
N ILE A 64 34.69 -35.06 -3.63
CA ILE A 64 33.53 -34.90 -2.74
C ILE A 64 33.74 -33.71 -1.80
N LYS A 65 34.93 -33.58 -1.18
CA LYS A 65 35.26 -32.41 -0.34
C LYS A 65 35.25 -31.12 -1.16
N ALA A 66 35.76 -31.17 -2.39
CA ALA A 66 35.69 -30.06 -3.34
C ALA A 66 34.23 -29.74 -3.74
N GLY A 67 33.41 -30.76 -3.99
CA GLY A 67 31.99 -30.58 -4.30
C GLY A 67 31.22 -29.93 -3.14
N ILE A 68 31.44 -30.39 -1.91
CA ILE A 68 30.85 -29.79 -0.71
C ILE A 68 31.31 -28.33 -0.55
N ALA A 69 32.60 -28.05 -0.73
CA ALA A 69 33.12 -26.69 -0.65
C ALA A 69 32.50 -25.74 -1.69
N VAL A 70 32.29 -26.21 -2.92
CA VAL A 70 31.63 -25.43 -3.99
C VAL A 70 30.16 -25.19 -3.65
N ILE A 71 29.45 -26.21 -3.18
CA ILE A 71 28.04 -26.07 -2.78
C ILE A 71 27.90 -25.13 -1.57
N SER A 72 28.79 -25.24 -0.59
CA SER A 72 28.84 -24.31 0.55
C SER A 72 29.13 -22.88 0.12
N ILE A 73 30.04 -22.66 -0.85
CA ILE A 73 30.28 -21.34 -1.43
C ILE A 73 29.01 -20.80 -2.09
N LEU A 74 28.30 -21.60 -2.89
CA LEU A 74 27.07 -21.17 -3.57
C LEU A 74 25.95 -20.83 -2.58
N ILE A 75 25.80 -21.62 -1.51
CA ILE A 75 24.82 -21.35 -0.44
C ILE A 75 25.17 -20.06 0.30
N VAL A 76 26.45 -19.86 0.65
CA VAL A 76 26.90 -18.62 1.31
C VAL A 76 26.74 -17.41 0.38
N LEU A 77 27.06 -17.55 -0.91
CA LEU A 77 26.85 -16.48 -1.90
C LEU A 77 25.37 -16.14 -2.07
N GLY A 78 24.49 -17.16 -2.07
CA GLY A 78 23.04 -16.97 -2.09
C GLY A 78 22.48 -16.32 -0.83
N LEU A 79 22.98 -16.69 0.35
CA LEU A 79 22.60 -16.07 1.64
C LEU A 79 23.09 -14.63 1.74
N VAL A 80 24.31 -14.35 1.32
CA VAL A 80 24.87 -12.99 1.26
C VAL A 80 24.11 -12.15 0.24
N ALA A 81 23.77 -12.68 -0.93
CA ALA A 81 22.94 -11.98 -1.91
C ALA A 81 21.50 -11.77 -1.42
N GLY A 82 20.93 -12.71 -0.67
CA GLY A 82 19.60 -12.57 -0.05
C GLY A 82 19.55 -11.56 1.10
N LEU A 83 20.63 -11.46 1.89
CA LEU A 83 20.75 -10.49 2.99
C LEU A 83 21.21 -9.10 2.51
N ALA A 84 22.01 -9.05 1.46
CA ALA A 84 22.45 -7.82 0.80
C ALA A 84 21.47 -7.35 -0.30
N GLY A 85 20.46 -8.14 -0.65
CA GLY A 85 19.41 -7.78 -1.61
C GLY A 85 18.71 -6.47 -1.26
N PRO A 86 18.31 -6.24 0.01
CA PRO A 86 17.78 -4.94 0.44
C PRO A 86 18.81 -3.80 0.47
N PHE A 87 20.11 -4.11 0.53
CA PHE A 87 21.20 -3.12 0.62
C PHE A 87 21.82 -2.77 -0.74
N LEU A 88 21.74 -3.67 -1.73
CA LEU A 88 22.27 -3.49 -3.09
C LEU A 88 21.15 -3.37 -4.15
N GLY A 89 19.91 -3.72 -3.80
CA GLY A 89 18.76 -3.82 -4.71
C GLY A 89 17.74 -2.70 -4.61
N SER A 90 18.02 -1.61 -3.87
CA SER A 90 17.18 -0.40 -3.85
C SER A 90 17.84 0.78 -4.56
N PHE A 91 18.20 0.60 -5.83
CA PHE A 91 18.38 1.73 -6.76
C PHE A 91 17.47 1.59 -7.99
N GLY A 92 16.37 0.85 -7.87
CA GLY A 92 15.15 1.18 -8.58
C GLY A 92 14.48 2.26 -7.76
N SER A 93 14.90 3.50 -7.95
CA SER A 93 14.21 4.66 -7.40
C SER A 93 12.83 4.70 -8.05
N ASP A 94 11.84 4.06 -7.43
CA ASP A 94 10.52 4.68 -7.29
C ASP A 94 10.73 5.93 -6.43
N GLU A 95 11.47 6.90 -6.98
CA GLU A 95 11.40 8.26 -6.52
C GLU A 95 9.95 8.66 -6.80
N PRO A 96 9.17 9.09 -5.80
CA PRO A 96 7.81 9.53 -6.06
C PRO A 96 7.91 10.56 -7.17
N GLU A 97 7.21 10.30 -8.29
CA GLU A 97 7.18 11.19 -9.44
C GLU A 97 6.90 12.60 -8.93
N ARG A 98 7.97 13.39 -8.87
CA ARG A 98 7.96 14.63 -8.13
C ARG A 98 7.27 15.62 -9.04
N ILE A 99 5.97 15.82 -8.82
CA ILE A 99 5.19 16.77 -9.60
C ILE A 99 5.93 18.11 -9.61
N GLU A 100 6.40 18.50 -10.79
CA GLU A 100 7.17 19.71 -10.98
C GLU A 100 6.20 20.87 -11.20
N TYR A 101 6.13 21.74 -10.19
CA TYR A 101 5.37 22.97 -10.26
C TYR A 101 6.29 24.10 -10.70
N VAL A 102 5.94 24.74 -11.81
CA VAL A 102 6.63 25.94 -12.31
C VAL A 102 5.88 27.17 -11.82
N PRO A 103 6.48 28.04 -10.98
CA PRO A 103 5.85 29.28 -10.58
C PRO A 103 5.79 30.26 -11.75
N ALA A 104 4.70 31.00 -11.86
CA ALA A 104 4.52 32.00 -12.91
C ALA A 104 3.64 33.16 -12.43
N GLN A 105 3.90 34.36 -12.93
CA GLN A 105 3.06 35.52 -12.65
C GLN A 105 2.03 35.69 -13.77
N VAL A 106 0.74 35.74 -13.44
CA VAL A 106 -0.30 36.03 -14.44
C VAL A 106 -0.19 37.49 -14.88
N VAL A 107 -0.04 37.69 -16.18
CA VAL A 107 0.04 39.01 -16.84
C VAL A 107 -1.30 39.37 -17.44
N GLU A 108 -1.96 38.43 -18.10
CA GLU A 108 -3.24 38.66 -18.78
C GLU A 108 -4.11 37.41 -18.77
N VAL A 109 -5.42 37.62 -18.67
CA VAL A 109 -6.43 36.58 -18.88
C VAL A 109 -7.02 36.79 -20.26
N VAL A 110 -6.70 35.90 -21.20
CA VAL A 110 -7.02 36.04 -22.63
C VAL A 110 -8.46 35.60 -22.92
N ASP A 111 -8.84 34.44 -22.39
CA ASP A 111 -10.20 33.90 -22.53
C ASP A 111 -10.56 33.02 -21.31
N VAL A 112 -11.66 32.26 -21.40
CA VAL A 112 -12.17 31.39 -20.33
C VAL A 112 -11.14 30.36 -19.83
N ARG A 113 -10.17 29.96 -20.66
CA ARG A 113 -9.21 28.89 -20.35
C ARG A 113 -7.77 29.17 -20.74
N THR A 114 -7.48 30.40 -21.14
CA THR A 114 -6.17 30.81 -21.66
C THR A 114 -5.68 32.02 -20.90
N ILE A 115 -4.44 31.96 -20.41
CA ILE A 115 -3.74 33.06 -19.73
C ILE A 115 -2.40 33.31 -20.40
N ILE A 116 -1.89 34.53 -20.26
CA ILE A 116 -0.49 34.86 -20.51
C ILE A 116 0.17 35.04 -19.16
N VAL A 117 1.29 34.37 -18.99
CA VAL A 117 2.10 34.38 -17.77
C VAL A 117 3.51 34.83 -18.06
N ASP A 118 4.17 35.39 -17.06
CA ASP A 118 5.61 35.62 -17.02
C ASP A 118 6.25 34.49 -16.21
N ILE A 119 7.15 33.75 -16.85
CA ILE A 119 7.97 32.70 -16.24
C ILE A 119 9.41 33.20 -16.34
N ASP A 120 10.00 33.59 -15.19
CA ASP A 120 11.39 34.06 -15.09
C ASP A 120 11.79 35.19 -16.07
N GLY A 121 10.85 36.07 -16.44
CA GLY A 121 11.04 37.19 -17.36
C GLY A 121 10.63 36.91 -18.80
N GLU A 122 10.14 35.71 -19.11
CA GLU A 122 9.66 35.32 -20.44
C GLU A 122 8.14 35.12 -20.46
N LEU A 123 7.48 35.78 -21.43
CA LEU A 123 6.03 35.64 -21.61
C LEU A 123 5.70 34.31 -22.30
N ALA A 124 4.84 33.52 -21.68
CA ALA A 124 4.29 32.29 -22.24
C ALA A 124 2.76 32.32 -22.25
N THR A 125 2.16 31.77 -23.32
CA THR A 125 0.71 31.54 -23.37
C THR A 125 0.41 30.15 -22.83
N VAL A 126 -0.46 30.06 -21.83
CA VAL A 126 -0.87 28.82 -21.18
C VAL A 126 -2.33 28.55 -21.50
N ARG A 127 -2.62 27.33 -21.95
CA ARG A 127 -3.97 26.80 -22.19
C ARG A 127 -4.26 25.68 -21.20
N TYR A 128 -5.44 25.74 -20.59
CA TYR A 128 -5.81 24.81 -19.54
C TYR A 128 -6.16 23.43 -20.11
N ILE A 129 -5.59 22.39 -19.49
CA ILE A 129 -5.91 21.00 -19.79
C ILE A 129 -7.28 20.65 -19.20
N GLY A 130 -8.10 19.92 -19.97
CA GLY A 130 -9.40 19.39 -19.52
C GLY A 130 -10.46 20.45 -19.25
N VAL A 131 -10.34 21.62 -19.86
CA VAL A 131 -11.31 22.72 -19.75
C VAL A 131 -11.69 23.15 -21.15
N GLU A 132 -12.97 23.18 -21.46
CA GLU A 132 -13.56 23.69 -22.68
C GLU A 132 -14.49 24.87 -22.37
N PRO A 133 -14.45 25.96 -23.16
CA PRO A 133 -15.32 27.11 -22.95
C PRO A 133 -16.79 26.74 -23.24
N LEU A 134 -17.71 27.43 -22.59
CA LEU A 134 -19.12 27.38 -22.97
C LEU A 134 -19.32 27.91 -24.39
N PRO A 135 -20.41 27.51 -25.10
CA PRO A 135 -20.77 28.11 -26.38
C PRO A 135 -20.88 29.62 -26.27
N LEU A 136 -20.39 30.35 -27.28
CA LEU A 136 -20.41 31.83 -27.32
C LEU A 136 -21.83 32.43 -27.19
N GLU A 137 -22.84 31.67 -27.61
CA GLU A 137 -24.26 32.02 -27.52
C GLU A 137 -24.88 31.76 -26.13
N SER A 138 -24.10 31.18 -25.20
CA SER A 138 -24.51 31.00 -23.81
C SER A 138 -24.60 32.35 -23.10
N ALA A 139 -25.69 32.57 -22.37
CA ALA A 139 -25.84 33.73 -21.48
C ALA A 139 -24.79 33.80 -20.36
N TRP A 140 -24.02 32.72 -20.15
CA TRP A 140 -23.01 32.59 -19.09
C TRP A 140 -21.57 32.73 -19.61
N TYR A 141 -21.36 32.95 -20.91
CA TYR A 141 -20.01 33.04 -21.48
C TYR A 141 -19.19 34.16 -20.83
N ASP A 142 -19.74 35.38 -20.75
CA ASP A 142 -19.05 36.53 -20.14
C ASP A 142 -18.77 36.32 -18.65
N ILE A 143 -19.72 35.67 -17.94
CA ILE A 143 -19.57 35.30 -16.52
C ILE A 143 -18.40 34.33 -16.34
N SER A 144 -18.13 33.49 -17.33
CA SER A 144 -17.03 32.53 -17.30
C SER A 144 -15.68 33.20 -17.37
N ILE A 145 -15.55 34.24 -18.21
CA ILE A 145 -14.33 35.07 -18.28
C ILE A 145 -14.13 35.82 -16.95
N LEU A 146 -15.18 36.41 -16.40
CA LEU A 146 -15.11 37.11 -15.11
C LEU A 146 -14.72 36.19 -13.97
N ALA A 147 -15.29 34.98 -13.93
CA ALA A 147 -14.95 33.97 -12.93
C ALA A 147 -13.48 33.55 -13.05
N HIS A 148 -13.00 33.30 -14.27
CA HIS A 148 -11.60 32.99 -14.52
C HIS A 148 -10.68 34.13 -14.05
N GLN A 149 -11.00 35.38 -14.42
CA GLN A 149 -10.22 36.54 -14.03
C GLN A 149 -10.21 36.79 -12.53
N GLN A 150 -11.30 36.47 -11.82
CA GLN A 150 -11.35 36.53 -10.36
C GLN A 150 -10.48 35.46 -9.69
N LEU A 151 -10.31 34.31 -10.32
CA LEU A 151 -9.50 33.20 -9.79
C LEU A 151 -8.01 33.42 -9.95
N VAL A 152 -7.56 34.06 -11.04
CA VAL A 152 -6.13 34.11 -11.39
C VAL A 152 -5.58 35.50 -11.70
N GLY A 153 -6.42 36.52 -11.82
CA GLY A 153 -6.01 37.85 -12.26
C GLY A 153 -4.92 38.44 -11.36
N ASN A 154 -3.80 38.86 -11.97
CA ASN A 154 -2.63 39.42 -11.30
C ASN A 154 -2.07 38.56 -10.14
N SER A 155 -2.35 37.27 -10.13
CA SER A 155 -1.92 36.36 -9.07
C SER A 155 -0.68 35.58 -9.48
N GLU A 156 0.10 35.14 -8.50
CA GLU A 156 1.12 34.11 -8.70
C GLU A 156 0.43 32.75 -8.78
N VAL A 157 0.77 31.98 -9.81
CA VAL A 157 0.19 30.65 -10.05
C VAL A 157 1.30 29.61 -10.11
N LEU A 158 0.92 28.36 -9.84
CA LEU A 158 1.76 27.20 -10.10
C LEU A 158 1.23 26.48 -11.34
N LEU A 159 2.12 26.18 -12.26
CA LEU A 159 1.85 25.47 -13.49
C LEU A 159 2.37 24.04 -13.38
N GLU A 160 1.51 23.08 -13.67
CA GLU A 160 1.85 21.65 -13.71
C GLU A 160 1.63 21.15 -15.13
N ALA A 161 2.66 20.55 -15.72
CA ALA A 161 2.59 19.93 -17.04
C ALA A 161 2.03 18.50 -16.94
N ASP A 162 1.50 18.01 -18.06
CA ASP A 162 1.08 16.61 -18.25
C ASP A 162 1.97 15.97 -19.34
N GLU A 163 1.59 14.79 -19.87
CA GLU A 163 2.33 14.08 -20.93
C GLU A 163 2.65 14.94 -22.15
N VAL A 164 1.75 15.85 -22.52
CA VAL A 164 1.91 16.75 -23.67
C VAL A 164 2.20 18.16 -23.17
N ASP A 165 3.40 18.65 -23.48
CA ASP A 165 3.88 19.96 -23.01
C ASP A 165 3.23 21.15 -23.72
N THR A 166 3.08 21.05 -25.05
CA THR A 166 2.58 22.15 -25.89
C THR A 166 1.63 21.67 -26.97
N ASP A 167 0.70 22.52 -27.37
CA ASP A 167 -0.11 22.29 -28.57
C ASP A 167 0.58 22.72 -29.88
N ASP A 168 -0.08 22.47 -31.01
CA ASP A 168 0.41 22.80 -32.36
C ASP A 168 0.68 24.31 -32.58
N PHE A 169 0.16 25.17 -31.70
CA PHE A 169 0.35 26.62 -31.75
C PHE A 169 1.44 27.10 -30.79
N GLY A 170 2.13 26.19 -30.10
CA GLY A 170 3.19 26.48 -29.14
C GLY A 170 2.69 27.03 -27.81
N ARG A 171 1.40 26.86 -27.47
CA ARG A 171 0.89 27.21 -26.14
C ARG A 171 1.22 26.10 -25.18
N LEU A 172 1.67 26.46 -23.98
CA LEU A 172 1.91 25.52 -22.90
C LEU A 172 0.56 24.91 -22.45
N LEU A 173 0.50 23.58 -22.34
CA LEU A 173 -0.65 22.87 -21.80
C LEU A 173 -0.42 22.61 -20.33
N ARG A 174 -1.23 23.20 -19.45
CA ARG A 174 -1.01 23.12 -17.99
C ARG A 174 -2.29 22.89 -17.21
N TYR A 175 -2.13 22.23 -16.07
CA TYR A 175 -2.99 22.44 -14.91
C TYR A 175 -2.50 23.66 -14.15
N VAL A 176 -3.42 24.55 -13.76
CA VAL A 176 -3.10 25.82 -13.13
C VAL A 176 -3.65 25.84 -11.71
N TYR A 177 -2.82 26.26 -10.78
CA TYR A 177 -3.15 26.37 -9.36
C TYR A 177 -2.93 27.79 -8.88
N ALA A 178 -3.95 28.36 -8.24
CA ALA A 178 -3.89 29.65 -7.56
C ALA A 178 -4.30 29.44 -6.10
N ASP A 179 -3.57 30.02 -5.14
CA ASP A 179 -3.83 29.85 -3.70
C ASP A 179 -4.00 28.37 -3.27
N ARG A 180 -3.20 27.47 -3.87
CA ARG A 180 -3.24 26.00 -3.66
C ARG A 180 -4.54 25.33 -4.12
N ALA A 181 -5.42 26.02 -4.84
CA ALA A 181 -6.61 25.47 -5.45
C ALA A 181 -6.42 25.29 -6.95
N MET A 182 -6.85 24.15 -7.48
CA MET A 182 -6.79 23.85 -8.91
C MET A 182 -7.84 24.68 -9.67
N VAL A 183 -7.39 25.66 -10.45
CA VAL A 183 -8.25 26.59 -11.20
C VAL A 183 -9.08 25.85 -12.23
N ASN A 184 -8.47 24.90 -12.97
CA ASN A 184 -9.15 24.05 -13.95
C ASN A 184 -10.40 23.41 -13.34
N GLY A 185 -10.22 22.74 -12.19
CA GLY A 185 -11.31 22.09 -11.46
C GLY A 185 -12.35 23.06 -10.90
N LEU A 186 -11.95 24.26 -10.47
CA LEU A 186 -12.88 25.28 -9.98
C LEU A 186 -13.79 25.81 -11.09
N LEU A 187 -13.27 26.02 -12.31
CA LEU A 187 -14.07 26.45 -13.46
C LEU A 187 -15.17 25.41 -13.78
N LEU A 188 -14.80 24.13 -13.80
CA LEU A 188 -15.74 23.03 -14.02
C LEU A 188 -16.76 22.92 -12.88
N ARG A 189 -16.29 22.93 -11.62
CA ARG A 189 -17.15 22.82 -10.44
C ARG A 189 -18.17 23.95 -10.32
N ASN A 190 -17.81 25.15 -10.75
CA ASN A 190 -18.69 26.31 -10.72
C ASN A 190 -19.65 26.36 -11.93
N GLY A 191 -19.54 25.43 -12.88
CA GLY A 191 -20.40 25.36 -14.06
C GLY A 191 -20.14 26.47 -15.08
N VAL A 192 -18.95 27.07 -15.05
CA VAL A 192 -18.53 28.14 -15.97
C VAL A 192 -17.61 27.61 -17.09
N ALA A 193 -17.38 26.31 -17.13
CA ALA A 193 -16.69 25.63 -18.21
C ALA A 193 -17.20 24.18 -18.35
N LEU A 194 -16.88 23.56 -19.48
CA LEU A 194 -17.16 22.16 -19.79
C LEU A 194 -15.88 21.33 -19.68
N PRO A 195 -15.96 20.02 -19.37
CA PRO A 195 -14.81 19.13 -19.39
C PRO A 195 -14.33 18.81 -20.81
#